data_AF-A0A316UAY0-F1
#
_entry.id   AF-A0A316UAY0-F1
#
_cell.length_a   1.000
_cell.length_b   1.000
_cell.length_c   1.000
_cell.angle_alpha   90.00
_cell.angle_beta   90.00
_cell.angle_gamma   90.00
#
_symmetry.space_group_name_H-M   'P 1'
#
loop_
_entity.id
_entity.type
_entity.pdbx_description
1 polymer ?
#
loop_
_entity_poly.entity_id
_entity_poly.type
_entity_poly.pdbx_seq_one_letter_code
_entity_poly.pdbx_strand_id
1 'polypeptide(L)'
;MSGGRSSNMLPKNDSPAHKSVAEFVRAGGARDRFTFDGNRGEQQAKLCRILPDGRQQCMDVALESKDLFAAMQSLNFFCQLPQDPAKTHINCEPIPQ
;
A
#
# COMPACT_ATOMS: atom_id res chain seq x y z
N MET A 1 -28.38 -28.42 5.43
CA MET A 1 -28.19 -27.08 6.02
C MET A 1 -26.70 -26.88 6.19
N SER A 2 -26.04 -26.25 5.21
CA SER A 2 -24.58 -26.18 5.15
C SER A 2 -24.14 -24.73 5.02
N GLY A 3 -23.21 -24.29 5.87
CA GLY A 3 -22.59 -22.98 5.73
C GLY A 3 -22.09 -22.40 7.05
N GLY A 4 -21.09 -23.04 7.66
CA GLY A 4 -20.34 -22.47 8.77
C GLY A 4 -19.63 -21.20 8.33
N ARG A 5 -19.93 -20.08 9.00
CA ARG A 5 -19.27 -18.78 8.80
C ARG A 5 -17.89 -18.84 9.45
N SER A 6 -16.88 -19.22 8.68
CA SER A 6 -15.48 -19.11 9.10
C SER A 6 -15.03 -17.66 8.98
N SER A 7 -15.11 -16.92 10.08
CA SER A 7 -14.54 -15.58 10.24
C SER A 7 -13.01 -15.65 10.26
N ASN A 8 -12.38 -15.78 9.09
CA ASN A 8 -10.94 -15.52 8.95
C ASN A 8 -10.74 -14.04 8.62
N MET A 9 -10.58 -13.21 9.65
CA MET A 9 -10.09 -11.83 9.54
C MET A 9 -8.58 -11.80 9.29
N LEU A 10 -8.14 -12.42 8.19
CA LEU A 10 -6.85 -12.12 7.57
C LEU A 10 -7.19 -11.51 6.20
N PRO A 11 -6.67 -10.32 5.86
CA PRO A 11 -6.86 -9.79 4.52
C PRO A 11 -6.32 -10.83 3.53
N LYS A 12 -7.19 -11.32 2.66
CA LYS A 12 -6.79 -12.23 1.59
C LYS A 12 -5.94 -11.42 0.61
N ASN A 13 -4.63 -11.41 0.83
CA ASN A 13 -3.61 -10.75 -0.01
C ASN A 13 -3.49 -11.38 -1.43
N ASP A 14 -4.48 -12.14 -1.87
CA ASP A 14 -4.48 -12.89 -3.13
C ASP A 14 -5.27 -12.20 -4.25
N SER A 15 -5.88 -11.03 -3.98
CA SER A 15 -6.64 -10.31 -5.01
C SER A 15 -5.71 -9.79 -6.11
N PRO A 16 -6.23 -9.58 -7.33
CA PRO A 16 -5.45 -8.98 -8.42
C PRO A 16 -4.80 -7.64 -8.02
N ALA A 17 -5.49 -6.82 -7.24
CA ALA A 17 -4.97 -5.54 -6.79
C ALA A 17 -3.76 -5.69 -5.83
N HIS A 18 -3.79 -6.68 -4.91
CA HIS A 18 -2.63 -6.96 -4.05
C HIS A 18 -1.42 -7.44 -4.87
N LYS A 19 -1.66 -8.26 -5.91
CA LYS A 19 -0.61 -8.70 -6.83
C LYS A 19 0.00 -7.52 -7.58
N SER A 20 -0.81 -6.62 -8.12
CA SER A 20 -0.33 -5.42 -8.80
C SER A 20 0.48 -4.51 -7.88
N VAL A 21 0.07 -4.34 -6.61
CA VAL A 21 0.87 -3.62 -5.59
C VAL A 21 2.23 -4.29 -5.40
N ALA A 22 2.24 -5.61 -5.18
CA ALA A 22 3.47 -6.33 -4.91
C ALA A 22 4.41 -6.34 -6.13
N GLU A 23 3.89 -6.46 -7.34
CA GLU A 23 4.64 -6.34 -8.60
C GLU A 23 5.22 -4.92 -8.76
N PHE A 24 4.41 -3.89 -8.52
CA PHE A 24 4.85 -2.50 -8.60
C PHE A 24 5.93 -2.18 -7.57
N VAL A 25 5.84 -2.70 -6.34
CA VAL A 25 6.87 -2.50 -5.33
C VAL A 25 8.16 -3.25 -5.70
N ARG A 26 8.05 -4.50 -6.17
CA ARG A 26 9.21 -5.34 -6.56
C ARG A 26 9.90 -4.91 -7.84
N ALA A 27 9.21 -4.21 -8.74
CA ALA A 27 9.82 -3.60 -9.93
C ALA A 27 10.74 -2.42 -9.58
N GLY A 28 10.91 -2.11 -8.30
CA GLY A 28 11.76 -1.04 -7.78
C GLY A 28 13.06 -1.52 -7.17
N GLY A 29 13.85 -0.57 -6.70
CA GLY A 29 15.01 -0.81 -5.88
C GLY A 29 14.64 -1.13 -4.43
N ALA A 30 15.52 -1.85 -3.73
CA ALA A 30 15.35 -2.22 -2.32
C ALA A 30 15.29 -1.01 -1.35
N ARG A 31 15.62 0.20 -1.83
CA ARG A 31 15.61 1.46 -1.06
C ARG A 31 14.54 2.43 -1.52
N ASP A 32 13.66 1.99 -2.43
CA ASP A 32 12.62 2.86 -2.96
C ASP A 32 11.67 3.27 -1.86
N ARG A 33 11.28 4.54 -1.88
CA ARG A 33 10.28 5.10 -0.96
C ARG A 33 8.96 5.22 -1.69
N PHE A 34 7.88 5.01 -0.97
CA PHE A 34 6.54 5.08 -1.53
C PHE A 34 5.69 6.06 -0.75
N THR A 35 4.70 6.62 -1.43
CA THR A 35 3.61 7.36 -0.82
C THR A 35 2.30 6.81 -1.33
N PHE A 36 1.27 6.79 -0.50
CA PHE A 36 -0.07 6.54 -1.01
C PHE A 36 -1.11 7.43 -0.35
N ASP A 37 -2.18 7.71 -1.09
CA ASP A 37 -3.36 8.38 -0.60
C ASP A 37 -4.61 7.67 -1.11
N GLY A 38 -5.73 7.92 -0.44
CA GLY A 38 -7.03 7.38 -0.83
C GLY A 38 -8.09 7.82 0.16
N ASN A 39 -9.29 8.06 -0.35
CA ASN A 39 -10.40 8.52 0.45
C ASN A 39 -10.93 7.39 1.34
N ARG A 40 -11.32 7.76 2.56
CA ARG A 40 -11.86 6.80 3.53
C ARG A 40 -13.16 6.18 2.99
N GLY A 41 -13.19 4.85 2.92
CA GLY A 41 -14.36 4.09 2.47
C GLY A 41 -14.46 3.92 0.95
N GLU A 42 -13.52 4.47 0.17
CA GLU A 42 -13.41 4.22 -1.26
C GLU A 42 -12.49 3.02 -1.51
N GLN A 43 -12.88 2.12 -2.42
CA GLN A 43 -12.04 1.00 -2.87
C GLN A 43 -11.04 1.44 -3.94
N GLN A 44 -10.49 2.63 -3.79
CA GLN A 44 -9.55 3.23 -4.70
C GLN A 44 -8.52 4.03 -3.90
N ALA A 45 -7.25 3.75 -4.17
CA ALA A 45 -6.12 4.46 -3.62
C ALA A 45 -5.08 4.65 -4.72
N LYS A 46 -4.19 5.62 -4.55
CA LYS A 46 -3.09 5.87 -5.47
C LYS A 46 -1.78 5.56 -4.77
N LEU A 47 -0.98 4.67 -5.35
CA LEU A 47 0.36 4.33 -4.85
C LEU A 47 1.40 4.97 -5.75
N CYS A 48 2.33 5.72 -5.18
CA CYS A 48 3.41 6.40 -5.89
C CYS A 48 4.77 5.96 -5.35
N ARG A 49 5.68 5.59 -6.25
CA ARG A 49 7.11 5.42 -5.97
C ARG A 49 7.83 6.76 -6.14
N ILE A 50 8.67 7.13 -5.18
CA ILE A 50 9.55 8.29 -5.26
C ILE A 50 10.85 7.87 -5.94
N LEU A 51 11.15 8.47 -7.09
CA LEU A 51 12.39 8.24 -7.83
C LEU A 51 13.53 9.10 -7.27
N PRO A 52 14.80 8.73 -7.52
CA PRO A 52 15.97 9.48 -7.01
C PRO A 52 16.03 10.95 -7.46
N ASP A 53 15.41 11.27 -8.60
CA ASP A 53 15.32 12.63 -9.15
C ASP A 53 14.15 13.45 -8.56
N GLY A 54 13.42 12.90 -7.59
CA GLY A 54 12.27 13.53 -6.95
C GLY A 54 10.96 13.38 -7.73
N ARG A 55 10.96 12.78 -8.93
CA ARG A 55 9.72 12.47 -9.64
C ARG A 55 8.98 11.33 -8.96
N GLN A 56 7.67 11.29 -9.19
CA GLN A 56 6.81 10.21 -8.72
C GLN A 56 6.31 9.37 -9.90
N GLN A 57 6.46 8.06 -9.78
CA GLN A 57 5.78 7.11 -10.66
C GLN A 57 4.60 6.53 -9.90
N CYS A 58 3.37 6.72 -10.39
CA CYS A 58 2.16 6.34 -9.66
C CYS A 58 1.32 5.32 -10.43
N MET A 59 0.53 4.55 -9.68
CA MET A 59 -0.55 3.73 -10.21
C MET A 59 -1.79 3.84 -9.34
N ASP A 60 -2.96 3.72 -9.97
CA ASP A 60 -4.22 3.55 -9.27
C ASP A 60 -4.38 2.10 -8.82
N VAL A 61 -4.88 1.92 -7.61
CA VAL A 61 -5.03 0.62 -6.95
C VAL A 61 -6.47 0.49 -6.51
N ALA A 62 -7.13 -0.59 -6.93
CA ALA A 62 -8.47 -0.94 -6.50
C ALA A 62 -8.47 -1.58 -5.08
N LEU A 63 -7.91 -0.86 -4.11
CA LEU A 63 -7.88 -1.20 -2.68
C LEU A 63 -8.26 0.02 -1.86
N GLU A 64 -8.89 -0.21 -0.71
CA GLU A 64 -9.03 0.85 0.30
C GLU A 64 -7.67 1.19 0.90
N SER A 65 -7.47 2.44 1.32
CA SER A 65 -6.23 2.91 1.96
C SER A 65 -5.74 2.02 3.11
N LYS A 66 -6.66 1.44 3.90
CA LYS A 66 -6.30 0.51 5.00
C LYS A 66 -5.72 -0.82 4.50
N ASP A 67 -6.24 -1.32 3.38
CA ASP A 67 -5.82 -2.59 2.80
C ASP A 67 -4.48 -2.40 2.09
N LEU A 68 -4.30 -1.26 1.42
CA LEU A 68 -3.02 -0.84 0.86
C LEU A 68 -1.95 -0.65 1.95
N PHE A 69 -2.31 -0.06 3.10
CA PHE A 69 -1.43 0.05 4.26
C PHE A 69 -0.94 -1.33 4.73
N ALA A 70 -1.87 -2.27 4.94
CA ALA A 70 -1.54 -3.63 5.36
C ALA A 70 -0.70 -4.38 4.32
N ALA A 71 -1.00 -4.19 3.03
CA ALA A 71 -0.24 -4.78 1.93
C ALA A 71 1.22 -4.29 1.94
N MET A 72 1.45 -2.99 2.07
CA MET A 72 2.81 -2.43 2.15
C MET A 72 3.58 -2.94 3.38
N GLN A 73 2.92 -3.04 4.54
CA GLN A 73 3.54 -3.64 5.73
C GLN A 73 3.95 -5.10 5.53
N SER A 74 3.12 -5.89 4.83
CA SER A 74 3.45 -7.29 4.49
C SER A 74 4.64 -7.42 3.53
N LEU A 75 4.99 -6.34 2.83
CA LEU A 75 6.14 -6.24 1.92
C LEU A 75 7.39 -5.65 2.61
N ASN A 76 7.44 -5.65 3.94
CA ASN A 76 8.54 -5.10 4.75
C ASN A 76 8.73 -3.57 4.63
N PHE A 77 7.62 -2.82 4.50
CA PHE A 77 7.63 -1.36 4.58
C PHE A 77 7.01 -0.87 5.89
N PHE A 78 7.65 0.13 6.50
CA PHE A 78 7.06 0.90 7.59
C PHE A 78 6.33 2.11 7.00
N CYS A 79 5.02 2.15 7.21
CA CYS A 79 4.16 3.22 6.71
C CYS A 79 3.65 4.11 7.84
N GLN A 80 3.69 5.42 7.65
CA GLN A 80 3.24 6.41 8.63
C GLN A 80 2.71 7.68 7.98
N LEU A 81 1.84 8.40 8.69
CA LEU A 81 1.50 9.76 8.31
C LEU A 81 2.72 10.68 8.48
N PRO A 82 2.93 11.63 7.55
CA PRO A 82 3.90 12.70 7.71
C PRO A 82 3.68 13.48 9.00
N GLN A 83 4.77 14.00 9.57
CA GLN A 83 4.70 14.90 10.74
C GLN A 83 4.03 16.23 10.40
N ASP A 84 4.07 16.63 9.12
CA ASP A 84 3.39 17.82 8.62
C ASP A 84 1.88 17.55 8.53
N PRO A 85 1.05 18.19 9.37
CA PRO A 85 -0.39 17.96 9.41
C PRO A 85 -1.11 18.45 8.14
N ALA A 86 -0.46 19.23 7.28
CA ALA A 86 -1.02 19.64 5.99
C ALA A 86 -0.95 18.52 4.93
N LYS A 87 -0.20 17.44 5.19
CA LYS A 87 -0.05 16.32 4.27
C LYS A 87 -0.96 15.17 4.65
N THR A 88 -1.76 14.71 3.69
CA THR A 88 -2.73 13.63 3.86
C THR A 88 -2.29 12.29 3.28
N HIS A 89 -1.16 12.26 2.57
CA HIS A 89 -0.57 11.02 2.06
C HIS A 89 0.15 10.27 3.17
N ILE A 90 0.22 8.95 3.07
CA ILE A 90 1.01 8.08 3.94
C ILE A 90 2.36 7.84 3.27
N ASN A 91 3.44 7.97 4.03
CA ASN A 91 4.81 7.65 3.59
C ASN A 91 5.16 6.22 4.00
N CYS A 92 5.70 5.44 3.09
CA CYS A 92 6.18 4.09 3.31
C CYS A 92 7.67 3.98 2.98
N GLU A 93 8.45 3.50 3.94
CA GLU A 93 9.90 3.33 3.83
C GLU A 93 10.28 1.86 4.08
N PRO A 94 11.28 1.32 3.37
CA PRO A 94 11.71 -0.05 3.59
C PRO A 94 12.29 -0.18 5.01
N ILE A 95 11.91 -1.25 5.70
CA ILE A 95 12.40 -1.53 7.06
C ILE A 95 13.87 -1.99 6.94
N PRO A 96 14.82 -1.35 7.65
CA PRO A 96 16.20 -1.81 7.70
C PRO A 96 16.28 -3.26 8.19
N GLN A 97 17.09 -4.09 7.53
CA GLN A 97 17.42 -5.45 7.99
C GLN A 97 18.63 -5.43 8.91
#